data_AF-W0GRZ8-F1
#
_entry.id   AF-W0GRZ8-F1
#
_cell.length_a   1.000
_cell.length_b   1.000
_cell.length_c   1.000
_cell.angle_alpha   90.00
_cell.angle_beta   90.00
_cell.angle_gamma   90.00
#
_symmetry.space_group_name_H-M   'P 1'
#
loop_
_entity.id
_entity.type
_entity.pdbx_description
1 polymer ?
#
loop_
_entity_poly.entity_id
_entity_poly.type
_entity_poly.pdbx_seq_one_letter_code
_entity_poly.pdbx_strand_id
1 'polypeptide(L)'
;MNIIKELTWRGLLKQVTNKEKLLKSQELQKGVYCGFDPTGDSLHVGHLIQIILLERFAKCGFKSITIIGGGTGMIGDPSGKKGERVLLNNATVLHNVESIKQQVEKLIPNVKIVNNGEWLNNISLIDFLRDMGKEFNISYLLNKESITSRIESGLSYTEFSYTLLQAYDFYQLYKKYDCTVQTGGSDQWGNITSGTDYIRKQLGEDNLACGLTMNLLTKADGTKFGKTESGAVWLDPTKTSPYEFYQFFYNQEDIETFKLLKFLTFLSEAEIKQLEQDHLKEPFKRLGQKRLAEELTLFVHGKDELARAIKISDALFNGNLHELSLSELTSIQHSLPHYQLESPNLNLLDLLVASEVVSSKREGREFLNKNAITINGHVVNDETKVLSPPDFLHNKFLIIRRGKRKYHIIYL
;
A
#
# COMPACT_ATOMS: atom_id res chain seq x y z
N MET A 1 -17.47 -8.68 18.37
CA MET A 1 -16.27 -7.86 18.69
C MET A 1 -16.65 -6.39 18.63
N ASN A 2 -16.28 -5.55 19.59
CA ASN A 2 -16.60 -4.10 19.56
C ASN A 2 -15.55 -3.35 18.73
N ILE A 3 -15.97 -2.62 17.68
CA ILE A 3 -15.03 -1.99 16.74
C ILE A 3 -14.16 -0.91 17.39
N ILE A 4 -14.71 -0.13 18.34
CA ILE A 4 -13.96 0.92 19.02
C ILE A 4 -12.86 0.31 19.87
N LYS A 5 -13.17 -0.76 20.63
CA LYS A 5 -12.15 -1.48 21.42
C LYS A 5 -11.07 -2.05 20.52
N GLU A 6 -11.47 -2.70 19.43
CA GLU A 6 -10.56 -3.30 18.44
C GLU A 6 -9.59 -2.26 17.85
N LEU A 7 -10.08 -1.10 17.42
CA LEU A 7 -9.24 -0.05 16.85
C LEU A 7 -8.40 0.69 17.89
N THR A 8 -8.90 0.80 19.13
CA THR A 8 -8.18 1.47 20.22
C THR A 8 -6.95 0.68 20.64
N TRP A 9 -7.07 -0.63 20.89
CA TRP A 9 -5.92 -1.43 21.34
C TRP A 9 -4.84 -1.52 20.26
N ARG A 10 -5.23 -1.56 18.99
CA ARG A 10 -4.30 -1.54 17.85
C ARG A 10 -3.59 -0.20 17.69
N GLY A 11 -4.05 0.86 18.36
CA GLY A 11 -3.57 2.22 18.16
C GLY A 11 -3.99 2.82 16.82
N LEU A 12 -5.04 2.30 16.20
CA LEU A 12 -5.56 2.78 14.91
C LEU A 12 -6.51 3.96 15.08
N LEU A 13 -7.36 3.96 16.12
CA LEU A 13 -8.36 5.02 16.31
C LEU A 13 -7.71 6.38 16.59
N LYS A 14 -7.96 7.38 15.74
CA LYS A 14 -7.54 8.78 15.96
C LYS A 14 -8.68 9.63 16.50
N GLN A 15 -9.75 9.78 15.72
CA GLN A 15 -10.92 10.57 16.07
C GLN A 15 -12.20 9.84 15.67
N VAL A 16 -13.29 10.16 16.36
CA VAL A 16 -14.64 9.69 16.07
C VAL A 16 -15.62 10.81 16.37
N THR A 17 -16.57 11.08 15.47
CA THR A 17 -17.51 12.19 15.65
C THR A 17 -18.52 11.88 16.75
N ASN A 18 -19.04 10.65 16.80
CA ASN A 18 -19.98 10.19 17.81
C ASN A 18 -19.84 8.67 18.02
N LYS A 19 -19.41 8.26 19.22
CA LYS A 19 -19.20 6.85 19.56
C LYS A 19 -20.51 6.05 19.64
N GLU A 20 -21.59 6.67 20.13
CA GLU A 20 -22.88 6.01 20.28
C GLU A 20 -23.50 5.71 18.92
N LYS A 21 -23.48 6.67 17.98
CA LYS A 21 -23.94 6.45 16.59
C LYS A 21 -23.14 5.33 15.90
N LEU A 22 -21.83 5.26 16.14
CA LEU A 22 -20.98 4.20 15.60
C LEU A 22 -21.36 2.82 16.16
N LEU A 23 -21.57 2.70 17.47
CA LEU A 23 -21.98 1.44 18.09
C LEU A 23 -23.40 1.04 17.68
N LYS A 24 -24.33 1.99 17.58
CA LYS A 24 -25.68 1.74 17.07
C LYS A 24 -25.66 1.27 15.61
N SER A 25 -24.80 1.88 14.79
CA SER A 25 -24.58 1.47 13.40
C SER A 25 -24.03 0.04 13.32
N GLN A 26 -23.13 -0.34 14.25
CA GLN A 26 -22.64 -1.70 14.35
C GLN A 26 -23.75 -2.70 14.70
N GLU A 27 -24.56 -2.40 15.73
CA GLU A 27 -25.69 -3.24 16.16
C GLU A 27 -26.69 -3.49 15.03
N LEU A 28 -26.98 -2.45 14.25
CA LEU A 28 -27.92 -2.49 13.14
C LEU A 28 -27.29 -2.97 11.83
N GLN A 29 -26.02 -3.41 11.85
CA GLN A 29 -25.28 -3.90 10.68
C GLN A 29 -25.32 -2.93 9.49
N LYS A 30 -25.16 -1.64 9.79
CA LYS A 30 -25.16 -0.56 8.80
C LYS A 30 -23.90 -0.58 7.95
N GLY A 31 -23.93 0.17 6.85
CA GLY A 31 -22.80 0.31 5.96
C GLY A 31 -21.71 1.23 6.52
N VAL A 32 -20.45 0.89 6.26
CA VAL A 32 -19.29 1.76 6.45
C VAL A 32 -18.55 1.90 5.14
N TYR A 33 -18.08 3.10 4.81
CA TYR A 33 -17.33 3.31 3.59
C TYR A 33 -15.98 4.00 3.76
N CYS A 34 -15.06 3.66 2.85
CA CYS A 34 -13.81 4.37 2.63
C CYS A 34 -13.65 4.62 1.12
N GLY A 35 -13.01 5.73 0.76
CA GLY A 35 -12.81 6.13 -0.64
C GLY A 35 -11.38 5.96 -1.11
N PHE A 36 -11.23 5.61 -2.39
CA PHE A 36 -9.95 5.56 -3.09
C PHE A 36 -10.03 6.41 -4.36
N ASP A 37 -9.08 7.34 -4.51
CA ASP A 37 -8.92 8.12 -5.73
C ASP A 37 -8.10 7.32 -6.76
N PRO A 38 -8.55 7.24 -8.03
CA PRO A 38 -7.89 6.49 -9.09
C PRO A 38 -6.67 7.21 -9.68
N THR A 39 -5.69 7.54 -8.84
CA THR A 39 -4.45 8.27 -9.24
C THR A 39 -3.42 7.40 -9.97
N GLY A 40 -3.62 6.09 -9.98
CA GLY A 40 -2.83 5.11 -10.72
C GLY A 40 -3.68 3.86 -11.00
N ASP A 41 -3.16 2.99 -11.83
CA ASP A 41 -3.75 1.70 -12.23
C ASP A 41 -3.56 0.59 -11.18
N SER A 42 -2.87 0.84 -10.08
CA SER A 42 -2.77 -0.07 -8.94
C SER A 42 -2.77 0.71 -7.64
N LEU A 43 -3.28 0.11 -6.57
CA LEU A 43 -3.00 0.55 -5.21
C LEU A 43 -1.57 0.14 -4.81
N HIS A 44 -1.06 0.75 -3.75
CA HIS A 44 0.23 0.47 -3.15
C HIS A 44 0.08 0.26 -1.64
N VAL A 45 1.13 -0.17 -0.95
CA VAL A 45 1.08 -0.50 0.50
C VAL A 45 0.50 0.61 1.39
N GLY A 46 0.61 1.88 0.99
CA GLY A 46 -0.04 3.00 1.70
C GLY A 46 -1.58 2.91 1.78
N HIS A 47 -2.23 2.22 0.83
CA HIS A 47 -3.68 2.02 0.80
C HIS A 47 -4.12 0.75 1.56
N LEU A 48 -3.18 -0.14 1.93
CA LEU A 48 -3.51 -1.39 2.63
C LEU A 48 -4.22 -1.12 3.95
N ILE A 49 -3.83 -0.08 4.68
CA ILE A 49 -4.44 0.26 5.96
C ILE A 49 -5.95 0.52 5.82
N GLN A 50 -6.40 1.14 4.72
CA GLN A 50 -7.81 1.40 4.44
C GLN A 50 -8.55 0.12 4.05
N ILE A 51 -7.95 -0.73 3.22
CA ILE A 51 -8.52 -2.03 2.82
C ILE A 51 -8.69 -2.93 4.04
N ILE A 52 -7.64 -3.06 4.86
CA ILE A 52 -7.65 -3.88 6.08
C ILE A 52 -8.63 -3.32 7.11
N LEU A 53 -8.76 -2.00 7.20
CA LEU A 53 -9.75 -1.37 8.05
C LEU A 53 -11.17 -1.75 7.62
N LEU A 54 -11.50 -1.66 6.33
CA LEU A 54 -12.81 -2.08 5.82
C LEU A 54 -13.10 -3.55 6.09
N GLU A 55 -12.12 -4.43 5.89
CA GLU A 55 -12.27 -5.85 6.22
C GLU A 55 -12.47 -6.07 7.73
N ARG A 56 -11.79 -5.29 8.58
CA ARG A 56 -11.96 -5.34 10.03
C ARG A 56 -13.36 -4.88 10.46
N PHE A 57 -13.91 -3.86 9.81
CA PHE A 57 -15.29 -3.45 10.01
C PHE A 57 -16.27 -4.57 9.58
N ALA A 58 -16.03 -5.22 8.45
CA ALA A 58 -16.84 -6.36 8.00
C ALA A 58 -16.84 -7.50 9.04
N LYS A 59 -15.66 -7.85 9.57
CA LYS A 59 -15.50 -8.82 10.67
C LYS A 59 -16.20 -8.40 11.98
N CYS A 60 -16.50 -7.11 12.15
CA CYS A 60 -17.28 -6.57 13.27
C CYS A 60 -18.79 -6.49 12.99
N GLY A 61 -19.25 -6.91 11.80
CA GLY A 61 -20.67 -6.97 11.43
C GLY A 61 -21.19 -5.80 10.58
N PHE A 62 -20.31 -4.89 10.12
CA PHE A 62 -20.70 -3.83 9.20
C PHE A 62 -20.78 -4.33 7.77
N LYS A 63 -21.56 -3.63 6.93
CA LYS A 63 -21.52 -3.80 5.47
C LYS A 63 -20.43 -2.90 4.89
N SER A 64 -19.29 -3.46 4.53
CA SER A 64 -18.18 -2.66 3.99
C SER A 64 -18.47 -2.21 2.56
N ILE A 65 -18.27 -0.92 2.32
CA ILE A 65 -18.46 -0.25 1.03
C ILE A 65 -17.14 0.44 0.67
N THR A 66 -16.72 0.28 -0.57
CA THR A 66 -15.60 1.03 -1.14
C THR A 66 -16.13 1.95 -2.21
N ILE A 67 -15.80 3.24 -2.13
CA ILE A 67 -16.06 4.17 -3.22
C ILE A 67 -14.80 4.40 -4.03
N ILE A 68 -14.89 4.21 -5.35
CA ILE A 68 -13.83 4.56 -6.28
C ILE A 68 -14.19 5.91 -6.90
N GLY A 69 -13.28 6.87 -6.77
CA GLY A 69 -13.48 8.26 -7.15
C GLY A 69 -13.45 8.53 -8.66
N GLY A 70 -14.36 7.95 -9.45
CA GLY A 70 -14.42 8.21 -10.89
C GLY A 70 -14.74 9.67 -11.24
N GLY A 71 -15.57 10.34 -10.43
CA GLY A 71 -15.84 11.77 -10.55
C GLY A 71 -14.83 12.62 -9.77
N THR A 72 -14.59 12.29 -8.49
CA THR A 72 -13.66 13.06 -7.63
C THR A 72 -12.21 12.99 -8.09
N GLY A 73 -11.80 11.90 -8.75
CA GLY A 73 -10.47 11.75 -9.34
C GLY A 73 -10.19 12.72 -10.49
N MET A 74 -11.23 13.28 -11.12
CA MET A 74 -11.10 14.34 -12.14
C MET A 74 -10.89 15.74 -11.53
N ILE A 75 -11.03 15.87 -10.21
CA ILE A 75 -10.94 17.14 -9.47
C ILE A 75 -9.65 17.16 -8.65
N GLY A 76 -9.42 16.08 -7.87
CA GLY A 76 -8.25 15.89 -7.01
C GLY A 76 -8.42 16.43 -5.58
N ASP A 77 -8.16 15.57 -4.58
CA ASP A 77 -8.19 15.96 -3.17
C ASP A 77 -6.93 16.78 -2.75
N PRO A 78 -7.10 18.02 -2.22
CA PRO A 78 -6.00 18.83 -1.71
C PRO A 78 -5.51 18.44 -0.31
N SER A 79 -6.23 17.57 0.41
CA SER A 79 -5.95 17.24 1.82
C SER A 79 -4.57 16.61 2.00
N GLY A 80 -3.75 17.20 2.87
CA GLY A 80 -2.40 16.69 3.19
C GLY A 80 -1.39 16.78 2.03
N LYS A 81 -1.64 17.65 1.04
CA LYS A 81 -0.75 17.90 -0.11
C LYS A 81 -0.19 19.33 -0.07
N LYS A 82 0.97 19.54 -0.72
CA LYS A 82 1.63 20.86 -0.81
C LYS A 82 1.49 21.54 -2.19
N GLY A 83 1.13 20.80 -3.23
CA GLY A 83 1.00 21.30 -4.61
C GLY A 83 -0.31 20.85 -5.26
N GLU A 84 -0.71 21.54 -6.32
CA GLU A 84 -1.91 21.21 -7.12
C GLU A 84 -1.75 19.86 -7.83
N ARG A 85 -2.85 19.12 -7.97
CA ARG A 85 -2.82 17.83 -8.67
C ARG A 85 -2.79 18.00 -10.19
N VAL A 86 -2.06 17.10 -10.85
CA VAL A 86 -2.15 16.93 -12.30
C VAL A 86 -3.47 16.22 -12.61
N LEU A 87 -4.32 16.86 -13.41
CA LEU A 87 -5.58 16.28 -13.86
C LEU A 87 -5.32 15.21 -14.91
N LEU A 88 -5.81 13.99 -14.64
CA LEU A 88 -5.74 12.87 -15.57
C LEU A 88 -6.84 13.01 -16.64
N ASN A 89 -6.59 12.51 -17.85
CA ASN A 89 -7.63 12.44 -18.87
C ASN A 89 -8.67 11.35 -18.51
N ASN A 90 -9.89 11.49 -19.04
CA ASN A 90 -11.01 10.58 -18.71
C ASN A 90 -10.71 9.11 -19.01
N ALA A 91 -10.00 8.80 -20.11
CA ALA A 91 -9.69 7.42 -20.47
C ALA A 91 -8.74 6.78 -19.44
N THR A 92 -7.74 7.52 -18.98
CA THR A 92 -6.82 7.07 -17.91
C THR A 92 -7.55 6.91 -16.59
N VAL A 93 -8.44 7.84 -16.21
CA VAL A 93 -9.25 7.71 -14.98
C VAL A 93 -10.10 6.45 -15.03
N LEU A 94 -10.80 6.19 -16.14
CA LEU A 94 -11.65 5.00 -16.30
C LEU A 94 -10.85 3.70 -16.25
N HIS A 95 -9.67 3.67 -16.90
CA HIS A 95 -8.77 2.52 -16.81
C HIS A 95 -8.34 2.25 -15.35
N ASN A 96 -7.89 3.30 -14.65
CA ASN A 96 -7.46 3.21 -13.26
C ASN A 96 -8.61 2.75 -12.33
N VAL A 97 -9.83 3.25 -12.55
CA VAL A 97 -11.03 2.85 -11.80
C VAL A 97 -11.25 1.35 -11.92
N GLU A 98 -11.20 0.80 -13.14
CA GLU A 98 -11.44 -0.62 -13.37
C GLU A 98 -10.32 -1.48 -12.79
N SER A 99 -9.06 -1.08 -12.93
CA SER A 99 -7.92 -1.81 -12.35
C SER A 99 -7.98 -1.84 -10.82
N ILE A 100 -8.27 -0.71 -10.17
CA ILE A 100 -8.44 -0.63 -8.71
C ILE A 100 -9.65 -1.46 -8.26
N LYS A 101 -10.76 -1.42 -9.01
CA LYS A 101 -11.95 -2.22 -8.70
C LYS A 101 -11.60 -3.71 -8.65
N GLN A 102 -10.98 -4.25 -9.69
CA GLN A 102 -10.59 -5.66 -9.75
C GLN A 102 -9.64 -6.03 -8.61
N GLN A 103 -8.69 -5.14 -8.29
CA GLN A 103 -7.76 -5.36 -7.18
C GLN A 103 -8.47 -5.39 -5.82
N VAL A 104 -9.42 -4.49 -5.57
CA VAL A 104 -10.20 -4.45 -4.33
C VAL A 104 -11.14 -5.66 -4.23
N GLU A 105 -11.81 -6.06 -5.31
CA GLU A 105 -12.67 -7.27 -5.34
C GLU A 105 -11.89 -8.52 -4.97
N LYS A 106 -10.64 -8.64 -5.42
CA LYS A 106 -9.77 -9.77 -5.07
C LYS A 106 -9.38 -9.76 -3.58
N LEU A 107 -9.05 -8.59 -3.03
CA LEU A 107 -8.55 -8.47 -1.64
C LEU A 107 -9.66 -8.61 -0.60
N ILE A 108 -10.84 -8.07 -0.88
CA ILE A 108 -12.00 -8.07 0.04
C ILE A 108 -13.29 -8.43 -0.70
N PRO A 109 -13.51 -9.72 -1.06
CA PRO A 109 -14.59 -10.14 -1.96
C PRO A 109 -16.02 -9.79 -1.54
N ASN A 110 -16.24 -9.53 -0.24
CA ASN A 110 -17.56 -9.18 0.30
C ASN A 110 -17.82 -7.67 0.32
N VAL A 111 -16.88 -6.85 -0.17
CA VAL A 111 -17.05 -5.39 -0.19
C VAL A 111 -18.00 -4.98 -1.32
N LYS A 112 -18.88 -4.02 -1.05
CA LYS A 112 -19.66 -3.37 -2.09
C LYS A 112 -18.83 -2.26 -2.73
N ILE A 113 -18.52 -2.37 -4.00
CA ILE A 113 -17.83 -1.30 -4.74
C ILE A 113 -18.85 -0.39 -5.41
N VAL A 114 -18.65 0.92 -5.29
CA VAL A 114 -19.48 1.97 -5.88
C VAL A 114 -18.56 2.99 -6.57
N ASN A 115 -19.02 3.61 -7.65
CA ASN A 115 -18.32 4.70 -8.32
C ASN A 115 -19.10 6.01 -8.18
N ASN A 116 -18.51 7.06 -7.61
CA ASN A 116 -19.22 8.35 -7.45
C ASN A 116 -19.53 9.05 -8.78
N GLY A 117 -18.90 8.65 -9.88
CA GLY A 117 -19.29 9.08 -11.23
C GLY A 117 -20.76 8.80 -11.55
N GLU A 118 -21.38 7.80 -10.91
CA GLU A 118 -22.81 7.48 -11.08
C GLU A 118 -23.75 8.63 -10.72
N TRP A 119 -23.37 9.51 -9.79
CA TRP A 119 -24.18 10.68 -9.43
C TRP A 119 -23.49 12.00 -9.77
N LEU A 120 -22.17 12.09 -9.69
CA LEU A 120 -21.44 13.32 -9.99
C LEU A 120 -21.45 13.67 -11.48
N ASN A 121 -21.51 12.70 -12.39
CA ASN A 121 -21.58 12.99 -13.82
C ASN A 121 -23.00 13.40 -14.26
N ASN A 122 -24.00 13.15 -13.43
CA ASN A 122 -25.42 13.35 -13.75
C ASN A 122 -26.01 14.58 -13.04
N ILE A 123 -25.31 15.18 -12.08
CA ILE A 123 -25.75 16.41 -11.41
C ILE A 123 -25.42 17.62 -12.30
N SER A 124 -26.42 18.46 -12.58
CA SER A 124 -26.18 19.71 -13.28
C SER A 124 -25.42 20.69 -12.39
N LEU A 125 -24.63 21.59 -12.98
CA LEU A 125 -23.93 22.62 -12.20
C LEU A 125 -24.90 23.47 -11.36
N ILE A 126 -26.08 23.79 -11.92
CA ILE A 126 -27.09 24.60 -11.22
C ILE A 126 -27.65 23.84 -10.02
N ASP A 127 -27.99 22.55 -10.19
CA ASP A 127 -28.49 21.73 -9.08
C ASP A 127 -27.41 21.53 -8.01
N PHE A 128 -26.15 21.34 -8.42
CA PHE A 128 -25.03 21.28 -7.48
C PHE A 128 -24.91 22.57 -6.66
N LEU A 129 -24.86 23.74 -7.30
CA LEU A 129 -24.73 25.01 -6.59
C LEU A 129 -25.95 25.31 -5.69
N ARG A 130 -27.16 25.00 -6.17
CA ARG A 130 -28.41 25.29 -5.46
C ARG A 130 -28.66 24.33 -4.30
N ASP A 131 -28.40 23.03 -4.48
CA ASP A 131 -28.82 22.01 -3.52
C ASP A 131 -27.67 21.56 -2.61
N MET A 132 -26.43 21.60 -3.10
CA MET A 132 -25.22 21.40 -2.28
C MET A 132 -24.59 22.72 -1.85
N GLY A 133 -24.25 23.59 -2.80
CA GLY A 133 -23.45 24.79 -2.56
C GLY A 133 -24.01 25.70 -1.45
N LYS A 134 -25.33 25.94 -1.43
CA LYS A 134 -25.99 26.77 -0.41
C LYS A 134 -25.79 26.28 1.04
N GLU A 135 -25.57 24.97 1.22
CA GLU A 135 -25.44 24.36 2.54
C GLU A 135 -24.04 24.54 3.12
N PHE A 136 -23.07 25.00 2.33
CA PHE A 136 -21.68 25.20 2.74
C PHE A 136 -21.35 26.67 2.82
N ASN A 137 -21.23 27.17 4.05
CA ASN A 137 -20.77 28.53 4.30
C ASN A 137 -19.26 28.63 4.00
N ILE A 138 -18.85 29.69 3.30
CA ILE A 138 -17.44 29.91 2.94
C ILE A 138 -16.56 30.00 4.19
N SER A 139 -16.95 30.79 5.20
CA SER A 139 -16.17 30.91 6.44
C SER A 139 -16.01 29.57 7.16
N TYR A 140 -17.03 28.69 7.11
CA TYR A 140 -16.92 27.32 7.62
C TYR A 140 -15.84 26.52 6.88
N LEU A 141 -15.81 26.59 5.54
CA LEU A 141 -14.80 25.90 4.73
C LEU A 141 -13.39 26.45 4.98
N LEU A 142 -13.24 27.78 5.05
CA LEU A 142 -11.96 28.45 5.31
C LEU A 142 -11.34 28.11 6.67
N ASN A 143 -12.17 27.69 7.64
CA ASN A 143 -11.71 27.24 8.96
C ASN A 143 -11.27 25.76 8.99
N LYS A 144 -11.43 25.02 7.88
CA LYS A 144 -10.94 23.64 7.79
C LYS A 144 -9.43 23.66 7.55
N GLU A 145 -8.66 23.04 8.44
CA GLU A 145 -7.20 22.99 8.37
C GLU A 145 -6.64 22.52 7.01
N SER A 146 -7.32 21.57 6.34
CA SER A 146 -6.96 21.09 5.00
C SER A 146 -7.06 22.16 3.90
N ILE A 147 -7.93 23.15 4.10
CA ILE A 147 -8.14 24.27 3.17
C ILE A 147 -7.27 25.46 3.59
N THR A 148 -7.26 25.82 4.88
CA THR A 148 -6.49 26.94 5.41
C THR A 148 -5.00 26.83 5.07
N SER A 149 -4.43 25.64 5.24
CA SER A 149 -3.00 25.39 4.94
C SER A 149 -2.62 25.52 3.46
N ARG A 150 -3.58 25.42 2.54
CA ARG A 150 -3.37 25.52 1.08
C ARG A 150 -3.66 26.90 0.51
N ILE A 151 -4.55 27.65 1.13
CA ILE A 151 -4.96 28.97 0.64
C ILE A 151 -3.78 29.92 0.49
N GLU A 152 -2.86 29.94 1.47
CA GLU A 152 -1.67 30.79 1.41
C GLU A 152 -0.75 30.43 0.24
N SER A 153 -0.75 29.16 -0.18
CA SER A 153 0.07 28.62 -1.27
C SER A 153 -0.62 28.60 -2.64
N GLY A 154 -1.89 29.01 -2.71
CA GLY A 154 -2.76 28.84 -3.88
C GLY A 154 -3.62 27.57 -3.80
N LEU A 155 -4.93 27.76 -3.95
CA LEU A 155 -5.94 26.70 -4.01
C LEU A 155 -6.95 27.07 -5.10
N SER A 156 -7.11 26.24 -6.12
CA SER A 156 -8.08 26.49 -7.20
C SER A 156 -9.51 26.23 -6.72
N TYR A 157 -10.50 26.85 -7.39
CA TYR A 157 -11.92 26.61 -7.08
C TYR A 157 -12.30 25.12 -7.24
N THR A 158 -11.66 24.43 -8.17
CA THR A 158 -11.78 22.99 -8.40
C THR A 158 -11.40 22.20 -7.14
N GLU A 159 -10.19 22.40 -6.60
CA GLU A 159 -9.75 21.73 -5.37
C GLU A 159 -10.57 22.17 -4.14
N PHE A 160 -10.95 23.45 -4.06
CA PHE A 160 -11.80 23.98 -2.98
C PHE A 160 -13.17 23.29 -2.94
N SER A 161 -13.73 22.95 -4.09
CA SER A 161 -15.04 22.30 -4.21
C SER A 161 -15.02 20.81 -3.83
N TYR A 162 -13.83 20.19 -3.70
CA TYR A 162 -13.68 18.76 -3.41
C TYR A 162 -14.41 18.33 -2.12
N THR A 163 -14.35 19.16 -1.07
CA THR A 163 -15.01 18.90 0.22
C THR A 163 -16.52 18.69 0.05
N LEU A 164 -17.16 19.47 -0.84
CA LEU A 164 -18.59 19.38 -1.10
C LEU A 164 -18.92 18.07 -1.82
N LEU A 165 -18.09 17.67 -2.80
CA LEU A 165 -18.28 16.43 -3.55
C LEU A 165 -18.21 15.21 -2.63
N GLN A 166 -17.19 15.15 -1.75
CA GLN A 166 -17.06 14.05 -0.79
C GLN A 166 -18.19 14.05 0.26
N ALA A 167 -18.70 15.21 0.66
CA ALA A 167 -19.87 15.30 1.52
C ALA A 167 -21.15 14.77 0.83
N TYR A 168 -21.30 15.07 -0.46
CA TYR A 168 -22.39 14.54 -1.28
C TYR A 168 -22.30 13.02 -1.44
N ASP A 169 -21.09 12.48 -1.62
CA ASP A 169 -20.86 11.04 -1.68
C ASP A 169 -21.41 10.34 -0.42
N PHE A 170 -21.12 10.88 0.77
CA PHE A 170 -21.66 10.31 2.01
C PHE A 170 -23.20 10.36 2.02
N TYR A 171 -23.79 11.48 1.63
CA TYR A 171 -25.26 11.60 1.57
C TYR A 171 -25.91 10.62 0.58
N GLN A 172 -25.32 10.42 -0.60
CA GLN A 172 -25.78 9.43 -1.57
C GLN A 172 -25.67 8.01 -1.02
N LEU A 173 -24.55 7.68 -0.38
CA LEU A 173 -24.33 6.37 0.24
C LEU A 173 -25.31 6.13 1.40
N TYR A 174 -25.59 7.14 2.20
CA TYR A 174 -26.57 7.08 3.29
C TYR A 174 -27.96 6.75 2.75
N LYS A 175 -28.40 7.42 1.69
CA LYS A 175 -29.76 7.22 1.12
C LYS A 175 -29.91 5.93 0.32
N LYS A 176 -28.89 5.52 -0.43
CA LYS A 176 -28.99 4.41 -1.38
C LYS A 176 -28.51 3.07 -0.82
N TYR A 177 -27.56 3.10 0.12
CA TYR A 177 -26.81 1.90 0.52
C TYR A 177 -26.81 1.66 2.04
N ASP A 178 -27.69 2.33 2.79
CA ASP A 178 -27.79 2.21 4.26
C ASP A 178 -26.45 2.44 4.97
N CYS A 179 -25.63 3.34 4.40
CA CYS A 179 -24.29 3.64 4.87
C CYS A 179 -24.30 4.79 5.87
N THR A 180 -23.95 4.50 7.12
CA THR A 180 -24.03 5.47 8.22
C THR A 180 -22.65 5.85 8.76
N VAL A 181 -21.58 5.21 8.28
CA VAL A 181 -20.22 5.47 8.77
C VAL A 181 -19.29 5.78 7.62
N GLN A 182 -18.57 6.91 7.71
CA GLN A 182 -17.43 7.19 6.85
C GLN A 182 -16.12 6.98 7.61
N THR A 183 -15.14 6.36 6.97
CA THR A 183 -13.79 6.24 7.53
C THR A 183 -12.69 6.63 6.54
N GLY A 184 -11.52 7.02 7.08
CA GLY A 184 -10.37 7.46 6.30
C GLY A 184 -9.14 7.72 7.18
N GLY A 185 -8.06 8.20 6.56
CA GLY A 185 -6.88 8.68 7.27
C GLY A 185 -7.18 9.94 8.10
N SER A 186 -6.32 10.28 9.06
CA SER A 186 -6.51 11.47 9.90
C SER A 186 -6.53 12.78 9.10
N ASP A 187 -5.91 12.80 7.92
CA ASP A 187 -5.95 13.91 6.96
C ASP A 187 -7.34 14.12 6.33
N GLN A 188 -8.26 13.16 6.44
CA GLN A 188 -9.62 13.23 5.88
C GLN A 188 -10.67 13.79 6.86
N TRP A 189 -10.28 14.20 8.07
CA TRP A 189 -11.22 14.62 9.11
C TRP A 189 -12.13 15.78 8.67
N GLY A 190 -11.58 16.77 7.96
CA GLY A 190 -12.33 17.92 7.46
C GLY A 190 -13.46 17.52 6.49
N ASN A 191 -13.16 16.61 5.57
CA ASN A 191 -14.13 16.13 4.57
C ASN A 191 -15.18 15.21 5.21
N ILE A 192 -14.76 14.32 6.11
CA ILE A 192 -15.64 13.41 6.84
C ILE A 192 -16.67 14.17 7.68
N THR A 193 -16.22 15.16 8.44
CA THR A 193 -17.12 15.99 9.26
C THR A 193 -18.10 16.78 8.41
N SER A 194 -17.63 17.29 7.27
CA SER A 194 -18.49 17.99 6.29
C SER A 194 -19.61 17.10 5.76
N GLY A 195 -19.33 15.82 5.48
CA GLY A 195 -20.36 14.83 5.13
C GLY A 195 -21.37 14.58 6.25
N THR A 196 -20.92 14.40 7.49
CA THR A 196 -21.83 14.22 8.64
C THR A 196 -22.71 15.44 8.90
N ASP A 197 -22.15 16.65 8.77
CA ASP A 197 -22.87 17.91 8.94
C ASP A 197 -23.91 18.09 7.85
N TYR A 198 -23.56 17.76 6.60
CA TYR A 198 -24.49 17.84 5.47
C TYR A 198 -25.68 16.87 5.64
N ILE A 199 -25.43 15.62 6.01
CA ILE A 199 -26.51 14.65 6.29
C ILE A 199 -27.42 15.15 7.42
N ARG A 200 -26.85 15.73 8.49
CA ARG A 200 -27.63 16.31 9.60
C ARG A 200 -28.53 17.44 9.16
N LYS A 201 -28.05 18.35 8.30
CA LYS A 201 -28.87 19.43 7.73
C LYS A 201 -30.02 18.90 6.87
N GLN A 202 -29.77 17.85 6.09
CA GLN A 202 -30.76 17.28 5.19
C GLN A 202 -31.80 16.39 5.89
N LEU A 203 -31.41 15.67 6.94
CA LEU A 203 -32.23 14.59 7.54
C LEU A 203 -32.56 14.81 9.03
N GLY A 204 -32.07 15.87 9.67
CA GLY A 204 -32.27 16.14 11.10
C GLY A 204 -31.29 15.41 12.02
N GLU A 205 -31.38 15.65 13.33
CA GLU A 205 -30.41 15.17 14.34
C GLU A 205 -30.43 13.64 14.57
N ASP A 206 -31.60 13.01 14.40
CA ASP A 206 -31.84 11.60 14.69
C ASP A 206 -31.18 10.63 13.68
N ASN A 207 -30.51 11.15 12.65
CA ASN A 207 -29.75 10.34 11.70
C ASN A 207 -28.59 9.59 12.37
N LEU A 208 -28.14 8.49 11.77
CA LEU A 208 -27.03 7.67 12.31
C LEU A 208 -25.65 8.03 11.74
N ALA A 209 -25.53 9.08 10.91
CA ALA A 209 -24.28 9.42 10.25
C ALA A 209 -23.18 9.78 11.26
N CYS A 210 -22.05 9.09 11.17
CA CYS A 210 -20.87 9.39 11.95
C CYS A 210 -19.58 9.14 11.14
N GLY A 211 -18.48 9.72 11.62
CA GLY A 211 -17.18 9.63 11.00
C GLY A 211 -16.13 9.11 11.96
N LEU A 212 -15.14 8.39 11.45
CA LEU A 212 -13.98 7.92 12.20
C LEU A 212 -12.73 8.03 11.35
N THR A 213 -11.65 8.56 11.93
CA THR A 213 -10.34 8.56 11.29
C THR A 213 -9.35 7.66 11.99
N MET A 214 -8.42 7.12 11.20
CA MET A 214 -7.31 6.33 11.70
C MET A 214 -6.02 7.15 11.76
N ASN A 215 -5.10 6.75 12.65
CA ASN A 215 -3.73 7.25 12.64
C ASN A 215 -3.07 6.93 11.30
N LEU A 216 -2.43 7.93 10.69
CA LEU A 216 -1.66 7.72 9.48
C LEU A 216 -0.47 6.81 9.76
N LEU A 217 -0.16 5.95 8.78
CA LEU A 217 1.02 5.12 8.82
C LEU A 217 2.24 5.94 8.40
N THR A 218 3.01 6.39 9.38
CA THR A 218 4.28 7.10 9.20
C THR A 218 5.45 6.24 9.67
N LYS A 219 6.61 6.40 9.05
CA LYS A 219 7.87 5.87 9.55
C LYS A 219 8.36 6.69 10.76
N ALA A 220 9.37 6.19 11.47
CA ALA A 220 10.01 6.88 12.59
C ALA A 220 10.57 8.27 12.22
N ASP A 221 11.00 8.45 10.95
CA ASP A 221 11.47 9.72 10.39
C ASP A 221 10.34 10.71 10.03
N GLY A 222 9.08 10.34 10.25
CA GLY A 222 7.90 11.15 9.94
C GLY A 222 7.44 11.08 8.48
N THR A 223 8.14 10.36 7.60
CA THR A 223 7.73 10.20 6.20
C THR A 223 6.55 9.23 6.07
N LYS A 224 5.77 9.37 4.98
CA LYS A 224 4.65 8.46 4.70
C LYS A 224 5.17 7.04 4.46
N PHE A 225 4.55 6.06 5.11
CA PHE A 225 4.87 4.65 4.92
C PHE A 225 4.56 4.21 3.48
N GLY A 226 5.43 3.36 2.91
CA GLY A 226 5.25 2.83 1.56
C GLY A 226 5.92 3.58 0.42
N LYS A 227 6.63 4.69 0.71
CA LYS A 227 7.59 5.28 -0.23
C LYS A 227 9.00 4.76 0.10
N THR A 228 9.60 4.05 -0.86
CA THR A 228 11.02 3.68 -0.86
C THR A 228 11.81 4.67 -1.72
N GLU A 229 13.14 4.63 -1.65
CA GLU A 229 14.01 5.39 -2.56
C GLU A 229 13.75 5.03 -4.03
N SER A 230 13.30 3.80 -4.28
CA SER A 230 12.94 3.27 -5.60
C SER A 230 11.49 3.58 -6.05
N GLY A 231 10.66 4.21 -5.22
CA GLY A 231 9.28 4.56 -5.57
C GLY A 231 8.22 3.96 -4.64
N ALA A 232 7.06 3.59 -5.20
CA ALA A 232 5.97 2.98 -4.44
C ALA A 232 6.07 1.46 -4.48
N VAL A 233 5.71 0.80 -3.38
CA VAL A 233 5.55 -0.66 -3.31
C VAL A 233 4.11 -1.00 -3.69
N TRP A 234 3.90 -1.47 -4.92
CA TRP A 234 2.58 -1.71 -5.50
C TRP A 234 1.98 -3.04 -5.00
N LEU A 235 0.65 -3.14 -5.05
CA LEU A 235 -0.06 -4.40 -4.77
C LEU A 235 -0.19 -5.29 -6.03
N ASP A 236 0.03 -4.70 -7.21
CA ASP A 236 0.05 -5.43 -8.49
C ASP A 236 1.39 -6.18 -8.64
N PRO A 237 1.37 -7.52 -8.80
CA PRO A 237 2.57 -8.34 -8.92
C PRO A 237 3.42 -8.04 -10.17
N THR A 238 2.87 -7.37 -11.18
CA THR A 238 3.59 -6.95 -12.39
C THR A 238 4.41 -5.68 -12.18
N LYS A 239 4.10 -4.89 -11.14
CA LYS A 239 4.79 -3.64 -10.80
C LYS A 239 5.73 -3.77 -9.62
N THR A 240 5.40 -4.66 -8.69
CA THR A 240 6.26 -5.04 -7.57
C THR A 240 6.10 -6.53 -7.41
N SER A 241 7.18 -7.29 -7.61
CA SER A 241 7.07 -8.74 -7.54
C SER A 241 6.64 -9.18 -6.12
N PRO A 242 5.95 -10.32 -5.96
CA PRO A 242 5.63 -10.84 -4.63
C PRO A 242 6.86 -11.04 -3.74
N TYR A 243 8.03 -11.31 -4.35
CA TYR A 243 9.30 -11.35 -3.63
C TYR A 243 9.71 -9.98 -3.09
N GLU A 244 9.67 -8.92 -3.90
CA GLU A 244 9.96 -7.56 -3.44
C GLU A 244 8.99 -7.09 -2.37
N PHE A 245 7.70 -7.41 -2.55
CA PHE A 245 6.66 -7.10 -1.57
C PHE A 245 6.95 -7.80 -0.24
N TYR A 246 7.27 -9.10 -0.26
CA TYR A 246 7.67 -9.86 0.93
C TYR A 246 8.93 -9.25 1.57
N GLN A 247 9.96 -8.97 0.78
CA GLN A 247 11.21 -8.38 1.26
C GLN A 247 11.01 -6.97 1.84
N PHE A 248 10.10 -6.18 1.30
CA PHE A 248 9.78 -4.86 1.85
C PHE A 248 9.32 -4.96 3.32
N PHE A 249 8.42 -5.89 3.63
CA PHE A 249 7.96 -6.12 5.00
C PHE A 249 8.97 -6.87 5.87
N TYR A 250 9.71 -7.82 5.27
CA TYR A 250 10.76 -8.55 5.99
C TYR A 250 11.89 -7.62 6.45
N ASN A 251 12.15 -6.54 5.73
CA ASN A 251 13.24 -5.62 6.02
C ASN A 251 12.87 -4.46 6.96
N GLN A 252 11.66 -4.45 7.53
CA GLN A 252 11.27 -3.45 8.52
C GLN A 252 12.09 -3.56 9.81
N GLU A 253 12.25 -2.41 10.48
CA GLU A 253 12.88 -2.30 11.79
C GLU A 253 11.98 -2.92 12.88
N ASP A 254 12.58 -3.38 13.98
CA ASP A 254 11.87 -4.08 15.05
C ASP A 254 10.71 -3.22 15.62
N ILE A 255 10.95 -1.93 15.87
CA ILE A 255 9.97 -0.99 16.43
C ILE A 255 8.76 -0.82 15.49
N GLU A 256 9.01 -0.65 14.18
CA GLU A 256 7.92 -0.49 13.21
C GLU A 256 7.17 -1.81 12.98
N THR A 257 7.84 -2.95 13.09
CA THR A 257 7.26 -4.27 12.82
C THR A 257 6.03 -4.56 13.67
N PHE A 258 6.08 -4.34 14.99
CA PHE A 258 4.96 -4.64 15.89
C PHE A 258 3.80 -3.64 15.75
N LYS A 259 4.11 -2.38 15.38
CA LYS A 259 3.09 -1.40 14.98
C LYS A 259 2.40 -1.84 13.68
N LEU A 260 3.16 -2.28 12.68
CA LEU A 260 2.62 -2.78 11.42
C LEU A 260 1.80 -4.06 11.60
N LEU A 261 2.23 -4.99 12.46
CA LEU A 261 1.44 -6.17 12.83
C LEU A 261 0.08 -5.75 13.40
N LYS A 262 0.05 -4.79 14.33
CA LYS A 262 -1.20 -4.26 14.89
C LYS A 262 -2.07 -3.59 13.82
N PHE A 263 -1.49 -2.82 12.91
CA PHE A 263 -2.23 -2.01 11.96
C PHE A 263 -2.75 -2.82 10.77
N LEU A 264 -1.91 -3.71 10.24
CA LEU A 264 -2.08 -4.31 8.93
C LEU A 264 -2.42 -5.82 8.94
N THR A 265 -2.45 -6.47 10.10
CA THR A 265 -2.79 -7.91 10.17
C THR A 265 -4.07 -8.16 10.96
N PHE A 266 -4.59 -9.38 10.86
CA PHE A 266 -5.74 -9.84 11.64
C PHE A 266 -5.36 -10.67 12.86
N LEU A 267 -4.06 -10.73 13.20
CA LEU A 267 -3.59 -11.38 14.42
C LEU A 267 -4.26 -10.77 15.66
N SER A 268 -4.58 -11.62 16.62
CA SER A 268 -5.13 -11.24 17.91
C SER A 268 -4.09 -10.51 18.76
N GLU A 269 -4.57 -9.77 19.77
CA GLU A 269 -3.71 -9.10 20.73
C GLU A 269 -2.78 -10.09 21.46
N ALA A 270 -3.27 -11.31 21.77
CA ALA A 270 -2.48 -12.36 22.41
C ALA A 270 -1.35 -12.87 21.50
N GLU A 271 -1.65 -13.15 20.22
CA GLU A 271 -0.65 -13.59 19.25
C GLU A 271 0.46 -12.55 19.06
N ILE A 272 0.09 -11.26 18.93
CA ILE A 272 1.08 -10.18 18.76
C ILE A 272 1.95 -10.05 20.02
N LYS A 273 1.37 -10.08 21.23
CA LYS A 273 2.13 -9.99 22.48
C LYS A 273 3.09 -11.17 22.66
N GLN A 274 2.65 -12.38 22.34
CA GLN A 274 3.50 -13.57 22.41
C GLN A 274 4.66 -13.48 21.41
N LEU A 275 4.36 -13.10 20.16
CA LEU A 275 5.37 -12.90 19.13
C LEU A 275 6.39 -11.83 19.50
N GLU A 276 5.95 -10.75 20.14
CA GLU A 276 6.82 -9.68 20.65
C GLU A 276 7.77 -10.19 21.73
N GLN A 277 7.26 -10.97 22.70
CA GLN A 277 8.09 -11.57 23.74
C GLN A 277 9.12 -12.55 23.17
N ASP A 278 8.73 -13.40 22.23
CA ASP A 278 9.65 -14.37 21.63
C ASP A 278 10.68 -13.71 20.71
N HIS A 279 10.28 -12.66 20.00
CA HIS A 279 11.20 -11.85 19.21
C HIS A 279 12.24 -11.15 20.08
N LEU A 280 11.85 -10.59 21.25
CA LEU A 280 12.79 -9.94 22.17
C LEU A 280 13.84 -10.89 22.74
N LYS A 281 13.52 -12.19 22.88
CA LYS A 281 14.49 -13.21 23.32
C LYS A 281 15.55 -13.48 22.25
N GLU A 282 15.15 -13.50 20.97
CA GLU A 282 16.03 -13.84 19.85
C GLU A 282 15.82 -12.90 18.64
N PRO A 283 16.18 -11.60 18.75
CA PRO A 283 15.87 -10.61 17.69
C PRO A 283 16.50 -10.96 16.34
N PHE A 284 17.66 -11.62 16.36
CA PHE A 284 18.38 -12.08 15.18
C PHE A 284 17.57 -13.06 14.31
N LYS A 285 16.56 -13.75 14.86
CA LYS A 285 15.66 -14.63 14.09
C LYS A 285 14.60 -13.87 13.30
N ARG A 286 14.41 -12.56 13.57
CA ARG A 286 13.44 -11.69 12.88
C ARG A 286 12.02 -12.24 12.85
N LEU A 287 11.59 -12.87 13.94
CA LEU A 287 10.29 -13.54 14.03
C LEU A 287 9.11 -12.61 13.70
N GLY A 288 9.13 -11.37 14.21
CA GLY A 288 8.11 -10.36 13.92
C GLY A 288 8.06 -10.00 12.43
N GLN A 289 9.20 -9.72 11.81
CA GLN A 289 9.28 -9.33 10.40
C GLN A 289 8.85 -10.46 9.47
N LYS A 290 9.29 -11.68 9.79
CA LYS A 290 8.89 -12.88 9.05
C LYS A 290 7.38 -13.03 9.09
N ARG A 291 6.76 -12.97 10.28
CA ARG A 291 5.31 -13.07 10.40
C ARG A 291 4.57 -11.95 9.68
N LEU A 292 5.06 -10.71 9.77
CA LEU A 292 4.48 -9.56 9.07
C LEU A 292 4.50 -9.76 7.55
N ALA A 293 5.65 -10.15 7.00
CA ALA A 293 5.80 -10.40 5.57
C ALA A 293 4.93 -11.55 5.09
N GLU A 294 4.83 -12.63 5.87
CA GLU A 294 3.96 -13.77 5.59
C GLU A 294 2.48 -13.37 5.54
N GLU A 295 1.97 -12.71 6.59
CA GLU A 295 0.56 -12.29 6.69
C GLU A 295 0.15 -11.38 5.53
N LEU A 296 0.98 -10.39 5.20
CA LEU A 296 0.65 -9.41 4.18
C LEU A 296 0.79 -9.96 2.77
N THR A 297 1.82 -10.79 2.51
CA THR A 297 1.98 -11.43 1.20
C THR A 297 0.88 -12.46 0.97
N LEU A 298 0.47 -13.20 2.01
CA LEU A 298 -0.69 -14.10 1.95
C LEU A 298 -1.97 -13.34 1.62
N PHE A 299 -2.20 -12.20 2.31
CA PHE A 299 -3.40 -11.39 2.10
C PHE A 299 -3.46 -10.79 0.69
N VAL A 300 -2.33 -10.29 0.16
CA VAL A 300 -2.30 -9.58 -1.13
C VAL A 300 -2.13 -10.50 -2.33
N HIS A 301 -1.18 -11.44 -2.25
CA HIS A 301 -0.77 -12.26 -3.39
C HIS A 301 -1.21 -13.72 -3.27
N GLY A 302 -1.70 -14.15 -2.10
CA GLY A 302 -2.19 -15.50 -1.88
C GLY A 302 -1.11 -16.50 -1.46
N LYS A 303 -1.53 -17.73 -1.23
CA LYS A 303 -0.69 -18.78 -0.63
C LYS A 303 0.46 -19.22 -1.53
N ASP A 304 0.20 -19.36 -2.83
CA ASP A 304 1.19 -19.88 -3.79
C ASP A 304 2.32 -18.87 -4.01
N GLU A 305 1.98 -17.59 -4.16
CA GLU A 305 2.97 -16.52 -4.29
C GLU A 305 3.74 -16.28 -2.99
N LEU A 306 3.10 -16.43 -1.81
CA LEU A 306 3.83 -16.43 -0.54
C LEU A 306 4.86 -17.58 -0.48
N ALA A 307 4.45 -18.81 -0.81
CA ALA A 307 5.35 -19.95 -0.79
C ALA A 307 6.54 -19.75 -1.74
N ARG A 308 6.27 -19.17 -2.92
CA ARG A 308 7.29 -18.80 -3.89
C ARG A 308 8.24 -17.72 -3.36
N ALA A 309 7.71 -16.65 -2.76
CA ALA A 309 8.52 -15.57 -2.20
C ALA A 309 9.43 -16.04 -1.05
N ILE A 310 8.93 -16.93 -0.19
CA ILE A 310 9.73 -17.58 0.87
C ILE A 310 10.84 -18.42 0.25
N LYS A 311 10.50 -19.31 -0.68
CA LYS A 311 11.47 -20.21 -1.33
C LYS A 311 12.59 -19.43 -2.02
N ILE A 312 12.24 -18.36 -2.75
CA ILE A 312 13.22 -17.49 -3.40
C ILE A 312 14.12 -16.80 -2.35
N SER A 313 13.52 -16.27 -1.28
CA SER A 313 14.28 -15.63 -0.20
C SER A 313 15.27 -16.62 0.43
N ASP A 314 14.81 -17.81 0.80
CA ASP A 314 15.64 -18.84 1.41
C ASP A 314 16.77 -19.30 0.46
N ALA A 315 16.48 -19.48 -0.83
CA ALA A 315 17.49 -19.84 -1.82
C ALA A 315 18.57 -18.76 -1.99
N LEU A 316 18.18 -17.47 -2.02
CA LEU A 316 19.12 -16.36 -2.10
C LEU A 316 20.01 -16.27 -0.84
N PHE A 317 19.43 -16.37 0.36
CA PHE A 317 20.18 -16.24 1.60
C PHE A 317 21.06 -17.47 1.91
N ASN A 318 20.53 -18.68 1.74
CA ASN A 318 21.22 -19.93 2.09
C ASN A 318 22.06 -20.52 0.95
N GLY A 319 21.92 -20.01 -0.29
CA GLY A 319 22.73 -20.42 -1.43
C GLY A 319 22.18 -21.59 -2.25
N ASN A 320 20.96 -22.09 -1.95
CA ASN A 320 20.33 -23.21 -2.66
C ASN A 320 19.68 -22.80 -4.00
N LEU A 321 20.40 -22.02 -4.81
CA LEU A 321 19.85 -21.39 -6.01
C LEU A 321 19.49 -22.37 -7.14
N HIS A 322 20.07 -23.57 -7.12
CA HIS A 322 19.76 -24.65 -8.06
C HIS A 322 18.33 -25.21 -7.90
N GLU A 323 17.68 -24.97 -6.75
CA GLU A 323 16.29 -25.40 -6.50
C GLU A 323 15.25 -24.44 -7.11
N LEU A 324 15.68 -23.26 -7.55
CA LEU A 324 14.80 -22.29 -8.19
C LEU A 324 14.54 -22.70 -9.64
N SER A 325 13.28 -22.71 -10.02
CA SER A 325 12.82 -22.90 -11.40
C SER A 325 13.12 -21.67 -12.26
N LEU A 326 13.08 -21.86 -13.59
CA LEU A 326 13.23 -20.76 -14.54
C LEU A 326 12.20 -19.63 -14.31
N SER A 327 10.94 -19.99 -14.01
CA SER A 327 9.89 -19.01 -13.72
C SER A 327 10.16 -18.21 -12.44
N GLU A 328 10.71 -18.85 -11.40
CA GLU A 328 11.07 -18.18 -10.15
C GLU A 328 12.20 -17.17 -10.37
N LEU A 329 13.24 -17.55 -11.11
CA LEU A 329 14.34 -16.64 -11.47
C LEU A 329 13.88 -15.47 -12.34
N THR A 330 13.03 -15.76 -13.33
CA THR A 330 12.44 -14.73 -14.20
C THR A 330 11.62 -13.73 -13.38
N SER A 331 10.87 -14.20 -12.38
CA SER A 331 9.99 -13.35 -11.55
C SER A 331 10.74 -12.30 -10.71
N ILE A 332 12.03 -12.53 -10.42
CA ILE A 332 12.87 -11.60 -9.65
C ILE A 332 13.92 -10.88 -10.49
N GLN A 333 13.95 -11.12 -11.80
CA GLN A 333 14.93 -10.51 -12.71
C GLN A 333 14.95 -8.98 -12.57
N HIS A 334 13.77 -8.36 -12.62
CA HIS A 334 13.63 -6.90 -12.50
C HIS A 334 13.63 -6.40 -11.06
N SER A 335 13.55 -7.31 -10.10
CA SER A 335 13.53 -7.00 -8.66
C SER A 335 14.92 -6.81 -8.05
N LEU A 336 15.96 -7.20 -8.78
CA LEU A 336 17.35 -7.06 -8.40
C LEU A 336 18.11 -6.31 -9.49
N PRO A 337 19.25 -5.68 -9.16
CA PRO A 337 20.19 -5.20 -10.16
C PRO A 337 20.48 -6.31 -11.17
N HIS A 338 20.28 -6.03 -12.46
CA HIS A 338 20.41 -7.03 -13.50
C HIS A 338 21.19 -6.51 -14.71
N TYR A 339 21.80 -7.44 -15.43
CA TYR A 339 22.61 -7.15 -16.61
C TYR A 339 22.41 -8.24 -17.67
N GLN A 340 22.09 -7.83 -18.89
CA GLN A 340 22.01 -8.74 -20.03
C GLN A 340 23.39 -8.96 -20.62
N LEU A 341 23.76 -10.21 -20.81
CA LEU A 341 25.05 -10.61 -21.34
C LEU A 341 24.95 -10.90 -22.83
N GLU A 342 25.61 -10.09 -23.66
CA GLU A 342 25.58 -10.24 -25.13
C GLU A 342 26.35 -11.47 -25.64
N SER A 343 27.38 -11.91 -24.90
CA SER A 343 28.21 -13.06 -25.26
C SER A 343 28.60 -13.86 -24.02
N PRO A 344 28.42 -15.19 -24.03
CA PRO A 344 28.60 -16.01 -22.83
C PRO A 344 30.07 -16.15 -22.39
N ASN A 345 31.05 -15.84 -23.23
CA ASN A 345 32.48 -16.11 -22.99
C ASN A 345 33.24 -14.93 -22.37
N LEU A 346 32.64 -14.26 -21.38
CA LEU A 346 33.27 -13.14 -20.68
C LEU A 346 34.11 -13.61 -19.49
N ASN A 347 35.28 -12.99 -19.33
CA ASN A 347 36.07 -13.14 -18.12
C ASN A 347 35.30 -12.59 -16.91
N LEU A 348 35.40 -13.26 -15.77
CA LEU A 348 34.66 -12.90 -14.56
C LEU A 348 34.88 -11.45 -14.12
N LEU A 349 36.12 -10.94 -14.13
CA LEU A 349 36.38 -9.56 -13.73
C LEU A 349 35.76 -8.54 -14.68
N ASP A 350 35.75 -8.83 -15.98
CA ASP A 350 35.08 -7.98 -16.97
C ASP A 350 33.56 -7.98 -16.75
N LEU A 351 32.97 -9.15 -16.50
CA LEU A 351 31.55 -9.27 -16.17
C LEU A 351 31.19 -8.49 -14.91
N LEU A 352 31.96 -8.61 -13.83
CA LEU A 352 31.68 -7.93 -12.56
C LEU A 352 31.69 -6.40 -12.71
N VAL A 353 32.53 -5.86 -13.59
CA VAL A 353 32.57 -4.42 -13.88
C VAL A 353 31.41 -4.02 -14.81
N ALA A 354 31.19 -4.78 -15.89
CA ALA A 354 30.14 -4.48 -16.86
C ALA A 354 28.72 -4.55 -16.25
N SER A 355 28.52 -5.45 -15.29
CA SER A 355 27.27 -5.60 -14.53
C SER A 355 27.18 -4.71 -13.28
N GLU A 356 28.15 -3.78 -13.11
CA GLU A 356 28.22 -2.83 -11.99
C GLU A 356 28.25 -3.47 -10.59
N VAL A 357 28.53 -4.77 -10.50
CA VAL A 357 28.73 -5.47 -9.21
C VAL A 357 29.89 -4.81 -8.45
N VAL A 358 30.93 -4.38 -9.18
CA VAL A 358 32.06 -3.60 -8.69
C VAL A 358 32.35 -2.42 -9.63
N SER A 359 32.93 -1.34 -9.10
CA SER A 359 33.26 -0.13 -9.84
C SER A 359 34.52 -0.23 -10.70
N SER A 360 35.41 -1.19 -10.41
CA SER A 360 36.66 -1.38 -11.16
C SER A 360 37.21 -2.79 -11.01
N LYS A 361 38.06 -3.21 -11.95
CA LYS A 361 38.77 -4.51 -11.87
C LYS A 361 39.61 -4.64 -10.60
N ARG A 362 40.22 -3.55 -10.12
CA ARG A 362 41.00 -3.56 -8.86
C ARG A 362 40.13 -3.90 -7.67
N GLU A 363 38.97 -3.28 -7.56
CA GLU A 363 37.97 -3.59 -6.52
C GLU A 363 37.46 -5.03 -6.65
N GLY A 364 37.20 -5.50 -7.89
CA GLY A 364 36.82 -6.88 -8.17
C GLY A 364 37.81 -7.91 -7.61
N ARG A 365 39.12 -7.71 -7.89
CA ARG A 365 40.19 -8.57 -7.34
C ARG A 365 40.22 -8.56 -5.82
N GLU A 366 40.04 -7.39 -5.20
CA GLU A 366 40.01 -7.29 -3.74
C GLU A 366 38.87 -8.12 -3.14
N PHE A 367 37.66 -8.04 -3.72
CA PHE A 367 36.53 -8.85 -3.24
C PHE A 367 36.70 -10.35 -3.50
N LEU A 368 37.26 -10.76 -4.64
CA LEU A 368 37.57 -12.16 -4.93
C LEU A 368 38.58 -12.72 -3.92
N ASN A 369 39.67 -12.00 -3.67
CA ASN A 369 40.70 -12.40 -2.70
C ASN A 369 40.18 -12.46 -1.25
N LYS A 370 39.17 -11.64 -0.92
CA LYS A 370 38.48 -11.68 0.38
C LYS A 370 37.35 -12.72 0.45
N ASN A 371 37.20 -13.60 -0.56
CA ASN A 371 36.12 -14.58 -0.65
C ASN A 371 34.72 -13.96 -0.53
N ALA A 372 34.56 -12.73 -1.01
CA ALA A 372 33.37 -11.92 -0.85
C ALA A 372 32.48 -11.88 -2.11
N ILE A 373 32.83 -12.62 -3.16
CA ILE A 373 31.99 -12.85 -4.33
C ILE A 373 31.55 -14.32 -4.33
N THR A 374 30.24 -14.54 -4.50
CA THR A 374 29.70 -15.87 -4.77
C THR A 374 28.94 -15.88 -6.08
N ILE A 375 29.09 -16.94 -6.87
CA ILE A 375 28.34 -17.21 -8.10
C ILE A 375 27.47 -18.44 -7.85
N ASN A 376 26.16 -18.30 -8.03
CA ASN A 376 25.16 -19.34 -7.76
C ASN A 376 25.32 -19.96 -6.36
N GLY A 377 25.69 -19.14 -5.36
CA GLY A 377 25.87 -19.57 -3.97
C GLY A 377 27.27 -20.09 -3.62
N HIS A 378 28.13 -20.33 -4.62
CA HIS A 378 29.49 -20.83 -4.42
C HIS A 378 30.50 -19.68 -4.40
N VAL A 379 31.41 -19.67 -3.42
CA VAL A 379 32.52 -18.70 -3.34
C VAL A 379 33.43 -18.88 -4.56
N VAL A 380 33.79 -17.77 -5.21
CA VAL A 380 34.74 -17.77 -6.33
C VAL A 380 35.90 -16.86 -6.01
N ASN A 381 37.12 -17.36 -6.21
CA ASN A 381 38.39 -16.65 -5.99
C ASN A 381 39.32 -16.67 -7.22
N ASP A 382 38.91 -17.32 -8.31
CA ASP A 382 39.68 -17.39 -9.55
C ASP A 382 39.39 -16.18 -10.46
N GLU A 383 40.35 -15.27 -10.55
CA GLU A 383 40.30 -14.09 -11.42
C GLU A 383 40.31 -14.42 -12.92
N THR A 384 40.81 -15.61 -13.28
CA THR A 384 40.92 -16.07 -14.67
C THR A 384 39.70 -16.85 -15.14
N LYS A 385 38.73 -17.09 -14.24
CA LYS A 385 37.51 -17.82 -14.56
C LYS A 385 36.79 -17.18 -15.74
N VAL A 386 36.58 -17.97 -16.78
CA VAL A 386 35.71 -17.65 -17.91
C VAL A 386 34.39 -18.35 -17.66
N LEU A 387 33.30 -17.60 -17.74
CA LEU A 387 31.97 -18.18 -17.60
C LEU A 387 31.54 -18.77 -18.94
N SER A 388 30.74 -19.84 -18.87
CA SER A 388 30.19 -20.53 -20.03
C SER A 388 28.71 -20.83 -19.78
N PRO A 389 27.87 -21.08 -20.80
CA PRO A 389 26.43 -21.29 -20.59
C PRO A 389 26.08 -22.37 -19.55
N PRO A 390 26.83 -23.49 -19.42
CA PRO A 390 26.63 -24.47 -18.35
C PRO A 390 26.84 -23.95 -16.91
N ASP A 391 27.56 -22.84 -16.72
CA ASP A 391 27.69 -22.18 -15.41
C ASP A 391 26.39 -21.45 -15.02
N PHE A 392 25.47 -21.21 -15.96
CA PHE A 392 24.22 -20.50 -15.72
C PHE A 392 23.13 -21.48 -15.24
N LEU A 393 22.39 -21.08 -14.23
CA LEU A 393 21.15 -21.73 -13.81
C LEU A 393 20.18 -21.77 -15.00
N HIS A 394 19.70 -22.97 -15.32
CA HIS A 394 18.85 -23.24 -16.49
C HIS A 394 19.45 -22.75 -17.82
N ASN A 395 20.79 -22.68 -17.91
CA ASN A 395 21.54 -22.13 -19.04
C ASN A 395 21.13 -20.68 -19.41
N LYS A 396 20.57 -19.92 -18.47
CA LYS A 396 20.03 -18.58 -18.71
C LYS A 396 20.40 -17.54 -17.66
N PHE A 397 20.45 -17.91 -16.39
CA PHE A 397 20.63 -16.97 -15.28
C PHE A 397 21.90 -17.25 -14.48
N LEU A 398 22.61 -16.20 -14.07
CA LEU A 398 23.71 -16.27 -13.12
C LEU A 398 23.39 -15.33 -11.96
N ILE A 399 23.49 -15.83 -10.73
CA ILE A 399 23.29 -14.98 -9.55
C ILE A 399 24.64 -14.70 -8.91
N ILE A 400 25.01 -13.43 -8.89
CA ILE A 400 26.24 -12.95 -8.26
C ILE A 400 25.88 -12.26 -6.95
N ARG A 401 26.48 -12.68 -5.85
CA ARG A 401 26.38 -11.98 -4.56
C ARG A 401 27.71 -11.37 -4.19
N ARG A 402 27.70 -10.06 -3.91
CA ARG A 402 28.81 -9.32 -3.31
C ARG A 402 28.58 -9.10 -1.81
N GLY A 403 29.51 -9.55 -1.00
CA GLY A 403 29.42 -9.54 0.45
C GLY A 403 28.25 -10.37 0.95
N LYS A 404 27.47 -9.82 1.88
CA LYS A 404 26.36 -10.55 2.54
C LYS A 404 24.98 -10.33 1.91
N ARG A 405 24.76 -9.22 1.20
CA ARG A 405 23.39 -8.78 0.82
C ARG A 405 23.24 -8.23 -0.59
N LYS A 406 24.32 -7.94 -1.33
CA LYS A 406 24.22 -7.31 -2.65
C LYS A 406 24.13 -8.38 -3.73
N TYR A 407 22.93 -8.73 -4.16
CA TYR A 407 22.67 -9.69 -5.24
C TYR A 407 22.54 -8.96 -6.58
N HIS A 408 23.05 -9.58 -7.64
CA HIS A 408 22.92 -9.14 -9.02
C HIS A 408 22.54 -10.36 -9.88
N ILE A 409 21.69 -10.15 -10.87
CA ILE A 409 21.26 -11.17 -11.83
C ILE A 409 21.90 -10.88 -13.18
N ILE A 410 22.66 -11.83 -13.70
CA ILE A 410 23.12 -11.81 -15.09
C ILE A 410 22.25 -12.76 -15.88
N TYR A 411 21.83 -12.38 -17.08
CA TYR A 411 21.05 -13.26 -17.95
C TYR A 411 21.50 -13.20 -19.41
N LEU A 412 21.29 -14.29 -20.15
CA LEU A 412 21.54 -14.40 -21.59
C LEU A 412 20.34 -13.92 -22.40
#